data_AF-I7MDP5-F1
#
_entry.id   AF-I7MDP5-F1
#
_cell.length_a   1.000
_cell.length_b   1.000
_cell.length_c   1.000
_cell.angle_alpha   90.00
_cell.angle_beta   90.00
_cell.angle_gamma   90.00
#
_symmetry.space_group_name_H-M   'P 1'
#
loop_
_entity.id
_entity.type
_entity.pdbx_description
1 polymer ?
#
loop_
_entity_poly.entity_id
_entity_poly.type
_entity_poly.pdbx_seq_one_letter_code
_entity_poly.pdbx_strand_id
1 'polypeptide(L)'
;MNISELLIQDYQSKFEELDECELMERYNHIQKSNYLKNILRSFYVFMLNEGDEIVIESIVQDSSKTINQIRKEFNAFIKNKKLNQSTLVSFMKSKRFSQILYYYLCYYSYDWIMKGSISDIETHILCITYMKKCLKSDSLLSQIKVYKKQL
;
A
#
# COMPACT_ATOMS: atom_id res chain seq x y z
N MET A 1 6.98 -21.51 -13.05
CA MET A 1 6.72 -20.06 -12.90
C MET A 1 5.70 -19.64 -13.93
N ASN A 2 4.65 -18.97 -13.47
CA ASN A 2 3.65 -18.34 -14.33
C ASN A 2 4.28 -17.11 -15.04
N ILE A 3 3.87 -16.77 -16.27
CA ILE A 3 4.36 -15.58 -16.98
C ILE A 3 4.15 -14.31 -16.13
N SER A 4 3.01 -14.22 -15.44
CA SER A 4 2.72 -13.10 -14.53
C SER A 4 3.70 -13.00 -13.36
N GLU A 5 4.16 -14.14 -12.83
CA GLU A 5 5.11 -14.20 -11.72
C GLU A 5 6.49 -13.70 -12.14
N LEU A 6 6.96 -14.10 -13.33
CA LEU A 6 8.22 -13.62 -13.91
C LEU A 6 8.19 -12.10 -14.16
N LEU A 7 7.09 -11.59 -14.72
CA LEU A 7 6.93 -10.15 -14.96
C LEU A 7 6.94 -9.35 -13.66
N ILE A 8 6.27 -9.85 -12.61
CA ILE A 8 6.26 -9.19 -11.30
C ILE A 8 7.67 -9.13 -10.72
N GLN A 9 8.42 -10.23 -10.78
CA GLN A 9 9.80 -10.28 -10.29
C GLN A 9 10.70 -9.30 -11.06
N ASP A 10 10.61 -9.29 -12.40
CA ASP A 10 11.39 -8.38 -13.25
C ASP A 10 11.10 -6.90 -12.92
N TYR A 11 9.82 -6.51 -12.88
CA TYR A 11 9.45 -5.14 -12.51
C TYR A 11 9.82 -4.80 -11.07
N GLN A 12 9.72 -5.74 -10.14
CA GLN A 12 10.11 -5.52 -8.76
C GLN A 12 11.61 -5.21 -8.68
N SER A 13 12.46 -6.07 -9.24
CA SER A 13 13.91 -5.87 -9.27
C SER A 13 14.26 -4.53 -9.93
N LYS A 14 13.71 -4.28 -11.13
CA LYS A 14 13.90 -3.03 -11.87
C LYS A 14 13.57 -1.79 -11.04
N PHE A 15 12.46 -1.78 -10.30
CA PHE A 15 12.05 -0.60 -9.53
C PHE A 15 12.69 -0.50 -8.15
N GLU A 16 13.14 -1.60 -7.55
CA GLU A 16 13.86 -1.58 -6.28
C GLU A 16 15.26 -0.96 -6.43
N GLU A 17 15.90 -1.18 -7.59
CA GLU A 17 17.21 -0.62 -7.97
C GLU A 17 17.19 0.89 -8.26
N LEU A 18 16.03 1.46 -8.61
CA LEU A 18 15.92 2.91 -8.85
C LEU A 18 16.21 3.72 -7.60
N ASP A 19 16.89 4.85 -7.76
CA ASP A 19 17.02 5.82 -6.68
C ASP A 19 15.69 6.52 -6.35
N GLU A 20 15.67 7.30 -5.27
CA GLU A 20 14.46 8.00 -4.83
C GLU A 20 13.96 9.04 -5.84
N CYS A 21 14.87 9.72 -6.55
CA CYS A 21 14.55 10.76 -7.52
C CYS A 21 13.90 10.15 -8.78
N GLU A 22 14.53 9.12 -9.36
CA GLU A 22 14.04 8.42 -10.54
C GLU A 22 12.68 7.75 -10.27
N LEU A 23 12.55 7.10 -9.11
CA LEU A 23 11.31 6.44 -8.73
C LEU A 23 10.17 7.47 -8.56
N MET A 24 10.46 8.59 -7.91
CA MET A 24 9.51 9.69 -7.74
C MET A 24 9.11 10.29 -9.09
N GLU A 25 10.06 10.50 -10.00
CA GLU A 25 9.79 11.01 -11.33
C GLU A 25 8.84 10.08 -12.10
N ARG A 26 9.15 8.78 -12.17
CA ARG A 26 8.28 7.79 -12.83
C ARG A 26 6.90 7.74 -12.20
N TYR A 27 6.84 7.74 -10.86
CA TYR A 27 5.57 7.78 -10.14
C TYR A 27 4.77 9.06 -10.46
N ASN A 28 5.43 10.20 -10.62
CA ASN A 28 4.76 11.45 -10.94
C ASN A 28 4.13 11.47 -12.34
N HIS A 29 4.69 10.75 -13.31
CA HIS A 29 4.20 10.68 -14.68
C HIS A 29 2.95 9.81 -14.89
N ILE A 30 2.60 8.93 -13.95
CA ILE A 30 1.42 8.05 -14.08
C ILE A 30 0.12 8.67 -13.56
N GLN A 31 -1.02 8.22 -14.09
CA GLN A 31 -2.37 8.54 -13.59
C GLN A 31 -2.74 7.68 -12.37
N LYS A 32 -2.26 8.10 -11.19
CA LYS A 32 -2.24 7.32 -9.93
C LYS A 32 -3.61 6.88 -9.40
N SER A 33 -4.69 7.62 -9.68
CA SER A 33 -5.95 7.52 -8.93
C SER A 33 -6.57 6.12 -8.94
N ASN A 34 -6.54 5.42 -10.07
CA ASN A 34 -7.09 4.07 -10.19
C ASN A 34 -6.19 3.04 -9.50
N TYR A 35 -4.89 3.09 -9.75
CA TYR A 35 -3.90 2.18 -9.16
C TYR A 35 -3.89 2.27 -7.63
N LEU A 36 -3.83 3.49 -7.08
CA LEU A 36 -3.89 3.69 -5.64
C LEU A 36 -5.19 3.20 -5.03
N LYS A 37 -6.32 3.49 -5.68
CA LYS A 37 -7.63 3.00 -5.23
C LYS A 37 -7.64 1.47 -5.17
N ASN A 38 -7.12 0.79 -6.19
CA ASN A 38 -7.06 -0.67 -6.23
C ASN A 38 -6.18 -1.23 -5.12
N ILE A 39 -4.97 -0.70 -4.95
CA ILE A 39 -4.03 -1.13 -3.90
C ILE A 39 -4.64 -0.92 -2.51
N LEU A 40 -5.22 0.25 -2.24
CA LEU A 40 -5.87 0.54 -0.96
C LEU A 40 -7.10 -0.35 -0.72
N ARG A 41 -7.83 -0.71 -1.78
CA ARG A 41 -8.99 -1.61 -1.67
C ARG A 41 -8.55 -3.03 -1.36
N SER A 42 -7.47 -3.50 -1.96
CA SER A 42 -6.87 -4.77 -1.63
C SER A 42 -6.35 -4.79 -0.19
N PHE A 43 -5.67 -3.73 0.24
CA PHE A 43 -5.26 -3.58 1.64
C PHE A 43 -6.45 -3.59 2.62
N TYR A 44 -7.57 -2.98 2.25
CA TYR A 44 -8.81 -3.05 3.04
C TYR A 44 -9.34 -4.48 3.18
N VAL A 45 -9.34 -5.26 2.08
CA VAL A 45 -9.75 -6.67 2.10
C VAL A 45 -8.78 -7.50 2.94
N PHE A 46 -7.47 -7.28 2.79
CA PHE A 46 -6.45 -7.90 3.63
C PHE A 46 -6.74 -7.67 5.12
N MET A 47 -6.98 -6.43 5.53
CA MET A 47 -7.23 -6.11 6.94
C MET A 47 -8.45 -6.81 7.52
N LEU A 48 -9.52 -6.96 6.72
CA LEU A 48 -10.80 -7.45 7.23
C LEU A 48 -11.02 -8.95 7.07
N ASN A 49 -10.44 -9.56 6.04
CA ASN A 49 -10.84 -10.90 5.60
C ASN A 49 -9.67 -11.87 5.42
N GLU A 50 -8.53 -11.42 4.87
CA GLU A 50 -7.50 -12.34 4.36
C GLU A 50 -6.18 -12.30 5.13
N GLY A 51 -5.94 -11.26 5.92
CA GLY A 51 -4.67 -11.07 6.62
C GLY A 51 -4.51 -12.01 7.80
N ASP A 52 -3.30 -12.52 7.98
CA ASP A 52 -2.91 -13.36 9.11
C ASP A 52 -3.15 -12.63 10.43
N GLU A 53 -4.07 -13.16 11.22
CA GLU A 53 -4.55 -12.53 12.44
C GLU A 53 -3.43 -12.41 13.48
N ILE A 54 -2.61 -13.46 13.63
CA ILE A 54 -1.52 -13.52 14.61
C ILE A 54 -0.44 -12.49 14.25
N VAL A 55 -0.10 -12.39 12.96
CA VAL A 55 0.90 -11.42 12.51
C VAL A 55 0.38 -9.99 12.68
N ILE A 56 -0.88 -9.72 12.32
CA ILE A 56 -1.47 -8.39 12.50
C ILE A 56 -1.49 -7.99 13.98
N GLU A 57 -1.91 -8.88 14.88
CA GLU A 57 -1.88 -8.63 16.33
C GLU A 57 -0.45 -8.35 16.82
N SER A 58 0.52 -9.12 16.36
CA SER A 58 1.93 -8.97 16.72
C SER A 58 2.51 -7.62 16.26
N ILE A 59 2.13 -7.14 15.08
CA ILE A 59 2.56 -5.83 14.56
C ILE A 59 2.04 -4.68 15.42
N VAL A 60 0.85 -4.80 16.00
CA VAL A 60 0.23 -3.71 16.78
C VAL A 60 0.97 -3.46 18.10
N GLN A 61 1.82 -4.40 18.55
CA GLN A 61 2.65 -4.28 19.77
C GLN A 61 1.83 -3.94 21.02
N ASP A 62 0.55 -4.32 21.03
CA ASP A 62 -0.36 -4.18 22.16
C ASP A 62 -1.03 -5.53 22.39
N SER A 63 -0.47 -6.31 23.33
CA SER A 63 -0.92 -7.65 23.65
C SER A 63 -2.33 -7.71 24.21
N SER A 64 -2.93 -6.57 24.57
CA SER A 64 -4.33 -6.50 25.02
C SER A 64 -5.32 -6.45 23.85
N LYS A 65 -4.86 -6.14 22.64
CA LYS A 65 -5.71 -5.97 21.46
C LYS A 65 -5.79 -7.24 20.63
N THR A 66 -7.00 -7.77 20.57
CA THR A 66 -7.39 -8.82 19.62
C THR A 66 -7.54 -8.28 18.20
N ILE A 67 -7.44 -9.16 17.21
CA ILE A 67 -7.67 -8.87 15.80
C ILE A 67 -9.04 -8.23 15.57
N ASN A 68 -10.05 -8.66 16.31
CA ASN A 68 -11.40 -8.10 16.22
C ASN A 68 -11.45 -6.64 16.68
N GLN A 69 -10.71 -6.26 17.72
CA GLN A 69 -10.59 -4.86 18.13
C GLN A 69 -9.80 -4.06 17.10
N ILE A 70 -8.70 -4.60 16.56
CA ILE A 70 -7.89 -3.96 15.52
C ILE A 70 -8.71 -3.71 14.27
N ARG A 71 -9.49 -4.69 13.79
CA ARG A 71 -10.41 -4.57 12.65
C ARG A 71 -11.52 -3.56 12.89
N LYS A 72 -12.10 -3.51 14.10
CA LYS A 72 -13.08 -2.47 14.48
C LYS A 72 -12.47 -1.08 14.39
N GLU A 73 -11.28 -0.90 14.95
CA GLU A 73 -10.56 0.38 14.89
C GLU A 73 -10.13 0.75 13.47
N PHE A 74 -9.75 -0.22 12.64
CA PHE A 74 -9.46 -0.01 11.22
C PHE A 74 -10.71 0.45 10.44
N ASN A 75 -11.85 -0.21 10.67
CA ASN A 75 -13.13 0.21 10.09
C ASN A 75 -13.52 1.62 10.54
N ALA A 76 -13.34 1.95 11.81
CA ALA A 76 -13.56 3.31 12.31
C ALA A 76 -12.60 4.31 11.65
N PHE A 77 -11.33 3.95 11.49
CA PHE A 77 -10.31 4.80 10.88
C PHE A 77 -10.59 5.12 9.42
N ILE A 78 -11.15 4.17 8.66
CA ILE A 78 -11.45 4.35 7.23
C ILE A 78 -12.89 4.80 6.97
N LYS A 79 -13.74 4.84 8.00
CA LYS A 79 -15.14 5.25 7.89
C LYS A 79 -15.23 6.61 7.19
N ASN A 80 -16.07 6.68 6.17
CA ASN A 80 -16.32 7.88 5.34
C ASN A 80 -15.13 8.39 4.52
N LYS A 81 -13.98 7.69 4.51
CA LYS A 81 -12.82 8.07 3.68
C LYS A 81 -12.95 7.50 2.27
N LYS A 82 -12.68 8.33 1.27
CA LYS A 82 -12.51 7.86 -0.12
C LYS A 82 -11.12 7.25 -0.28
N LEU A 83 -11.01 6.11 -0.93
CA LEU A 83 -9.71 5.48 -1.22
C LEU A 83 -8.97 6.29 -2.30
N ASN A 84 -8.11 7.20 -1.87
CA ASN A 84 -7.35 8.14 -2.69
C ASN A 84 -6.01 8.50 -2.01
N GLN A 85 -5.27 9.45 -2.58
CA GLN A 85 -3.98 9.92 -2.08
C GLN A 85 -4.06 10.45 -0.63
N SER A 86 -5.14 11.13 -0.25
CA SER A 86 -5.32 11.63 1.12
C SER A 86 -5.43 10.49 2.13
N THR A 87 -6.18 9.44 1.78
CA THR A 87 -6.32 8.25 2.62
C THR A 87 -5.01 7.47 2.69
N LEU A 88 -4.26 7.36 1.60
CA LEU A 88 -2.91 6.80 1.59
C LEU A 88 -1.98 7.52 2.58
N VAL A 89 -1.89 8.84 2.50
CA VAL A 89 -1.08 9.64 3.43
C VAL A 89 -1.55 9.45 4.87
N SER A 90 -2.86 9.34 5.10
CA SER A 90 -3.40 9.06 6.44
C SER A 90 -2.93 7.71 6.97
N PHE A 91 -2.86 6.67 6.13
CA PHE A 91 -2.30 5.37 6.52
C PHE A 91 -0.81 5.45 6.83
N MET A 92 -0.03 6.08 5.94
CA MET A 92 1.42 6.21 6.09
C MET A 92 1.81 6.98 7.36
N LYS A 93 1.00 7.98 7.77
CA LYS A 93 1.22 8.74 9.00
C LYS A 93 0.66 8.07 10.26
N SER A 94 -0.14 7.02 10.14
CA SER A 94 -0.68 6.32 11.30
C SER A 94 0.40 5.46 11.94
N LYS A 95 0.80 5.74 13.18
CA LYS A 95 1.79 4.95 13.94
C LYS A 95 1.54 3.43 13.86
N ARG A 96 0.27 3.03 13.90
CA ARG A 96 -0.13 1.63 13.86
C ARG A 96 -0.35 1.12 12.43
N PHE A 97 -1.20 1.79 11.66
CA PHE A 97 -1.60 1.25 10.36
C PHE A 97 -0.52 1.39 9.29
N SER A 98 0.49 2.25 9.48
CA SER A 98 1.64 2.33 8.58
C SER A 98 2.46 1.04 8.58
N GLN A 99 2.67 0.43 9.75
CA GLN A 99 3.42 -0.81 9.89
C GLN A 99 2.68 -1.99 9.26
N ILE A 100 1.36 -2.07 9.46
CA ILE A 100 0.54 -3.12 8.84
C ILE A 100 0.45 -2.91 7.32
N LEU A 101 0.34 -1.67 6.85
CA LEU A 101 0.40 -1.36 5.43
C LEU A 101 1.75 -1.77 4.83
N TYR A 102 2.86 -1.48 5.51
CA TYR A 102 4.20 -1.88 5.05
C TYR A 102 4.31 -3.41 4.96
N TYR A 103 3.82 -4.13 5.95
CA TYR A 103 3.78 -5.60 5.95
C TYR A 103 2.97 -6.14 4.76
N TYR A 104 1.76 -5.63 4.54
CA TYR A 104 0.94 -5.98 3.37
C TYR A 104 1.69 -5.72 2.05
N LEU A 105 2.32 -4.55 1.90
CA LEU A 105 3.05 -4.22 0.67
C LEU A 105 4.24 -5.15 0.42
N CYS A 106 4.92 -5.61 1.48
CA CYS A 106 6.07 -6.50 1.33
C CYS A 106 5.68 -7.95 1.02
N TYR A 107 4.59 -8.45 1.61
CA TYR A 107 4.33 -9.90 1.64
C TYR A 107 3.03 -10.34 0.95
N TYR A 108 2.06 -9.46 0.76
CA TYR A 108 0.72 -9.84 0.24
C TYR A 108 0.34 -9.12 -1.05
N SER A 109 0.91 -7.95 -1.31
CA SER A 109 0.50 -7.12 -2.44
C SER A 109 0.81 -7.76 -3.80
N TYR A 110 1.91 -8.48 -3.92
CA TYR A 110 2.28 -9.17 -5.17
C TYR A 110 1.44 -10.43 -5.41
N ASP A 111 1.12 -11.19 -4.35
CA ASP A 111 0.16 -12.30 -4.42
C ASP A 111 -1.21 -11.84 -4.89
N TRP A 112 -1.65 -10.67 -4.40
CA TRP A 112 -2.88 -10.05 -4.87
C TRP A 112 -2.83 -9.71 -6.36
N ILE A 113 -1.71 -9.19 -6.86
CA ILE A 113 -1.53 -8.91 -8.29
C ILE A 113 -1.55 -10.21 -9.10
N MET A 114 -0.88 -11.26 -8.63
CA MET A 114 -0.82 -12.57 -9.31
C MET A 114 -2.19 -13.25 -9.40
N LYS A 115 -2.98 -13.19 -8.33
CA LYS A 115 -4.32 -13.81 -8.27
C LYS A 115 -5.36 -12.97 -9.01
N GLY A 116 -5.14 -11.67 -9.11
CA GLY A 116 -6.05 -10.74 -9.76
C GLY A 116 -5.90 -10.73 -11.29
N SER A 117 -6.97 -10.35 -11.97
CA SER A 117 -6.94 -10.01 -13.39
C SER A 117 -6.47 -8.56 -13.59
N ILE A 118 -5.29 -8.22 -13.06
CA ILE A 118 -4.71 -6.89 -13.20
C ILE A 118 -4.02 -6.79 -14.55
N SER A 119 -4.49 -5.87 -15.40
CA SER A 119 -3.98 -5.69 -16.76
C SER A 119 -2.64 -4.97 -16.82
N ASP A 120 -2.42 -4.00 -15.94
CA ASP A 120 -1.22 -3.14 -15.93
C ASP A 120 -0.38 -3.45 -14.69
N ILE A 121 0.36 -4.55 -14.77
CA ILE A 121 1.21 -5.05 -13.68
C ILE A 121 2.30 -4.03 -13.38
N GLU A 122 3.01 -3.53 -14.40
CA GLU A 122 4.14 -2.61 -14.23
C GLU A 122 3.77 -1.40 -13.37
N THR A 123 2.66 -0.72 -13.67
CA THR A 123 2.26 0.49 -12.93
C THR A 123 1.83 0.17 -11.49
N HIS A 124 1.23 -0.99 -11.24
CA HIS A 124 0.92 -1.43 -9.87
C HIS A 124 2.20 -1.70 -9.08
N ILE A 125 3.18 -2.39 -9.67
CA ILE A 125 4.46 -2.65 -9.02
C ILE A 125 5.20 -1.32 -8.74
N LEU A 126 5.21 -0.39 -9.69
CA LEU A 126 5.77 0.95 -9.49
C LEU A 126 5.13 1.67 -8.29
N CYS A 127 3.79 1.66 -8.19
CA CYS A 127 3.08 2.27 -7.07
C CYS A 127 3.43 1.60 -5.73
N ILE A 128 3.46 0.27 -5.69
CA ILE A 128 3.79 -0.51 -4.48
C ILE A 128 5.22 -0.20 -4.03
N THR A 129 6.18 -0.21 -4.95
CA THR A 129 7.59 0.08 -4.65
C THR A 129 7.75 1.52 -4.15
N TYR A 130 7.11 2.50 -4.79
CA TYR A 130 7.10 3.88 -4.32
C TYR A 130 6.49 4.00 -2.92
N MET A 131 5.34 3.36 -2.66
CA MET A 131 4.70 3.36 -1.33
C MET A 131 5.60 2.73 -0.26
N LYS A 132 6.31 1.63 -0.58
CA LYS A 132 7.31 1.01 0.32
C LYS A 132 8.43 2.00 0.68
N LYS A 133 8.94 2.77 -0.28
CA LYS A 133 10.00 3.78 -0.03
C LYS A 133 9.46 4.96 0.79
N CYS A 134 8.24 5.45 0.52
CA CYS A 134 7.60 6.49 1.33
C CYS A 134 7.44 6.11 2.81
N LEU A 135 7.21 4.83 3.12
CA LEU A 135 7.09 4.36 4.51
C LEU A 135 8.43 4.32 5.27
N LYS A 136 9.56 4.50 4.57
CA LYS A 136 10.91 4.56 5.14
C LYS A 136 11.54 5.96 5.07
N SER A 137 10.97 6.87 4.29
CA SER A 137 11.52 8.19 3.99
C SER A 137 10.44 9.27 4.12
N ASP A 138 10.50 10.05 5.21
CA ASP A 138 9.60 11.18 5.44
C ASP A 138 9.71 12.25 4.33
N SER A 139 10.91 12.39 3.75
CA SER A 139 11.15 13.26 2.60
C SER A 139 10.25 12.86 1.43
N LEU A 140 10.28 11.59 1.01
CA LEU A 140 9.42 11.08 -0.07
C LEU A 140 7.93 11.17 0.27
N LEU A 141 7.55 10.87 1.52
CA LEU A 141 6.17 10.98 1.96
C LEU A 141 5.64 12.42 1.82
N SER A 142 6.47 13.42 2.09
CA SER A 142 6.11 14.84 1.95
C SER A 142 5.84 15.26 0.50
N GLN A 143 6.37 14.51 -0.48
CA GLN A 143 6.19 14.78 -1.91
C GLN A 143 4.86 14.26 -2.47
N ILE A 144 4.10 13.46 -1.71
CA ILE A 144 2.79 12.98 -2.16
C ILE A 144 1.81 14.15 -2.23
N LYS A 145 1.50 14.60 -3.45
CA LYS A 145 0.53 15.66 -3.71
C LYS A 145 -0.88 15.21 -3.32
N VAL A 146 -1.41 15.80 -2.25
CA VAL A 146 -2.82 15.67 -1.87
C VAL A 146 -3.59 16.84 -2.47
N TYR A 147 -4.43 16.56 -3.47
CA TYR A 147 -5.33 17.58 -4.02
C TYR A 147 -6.33 18.00 -2.95
N LYS A 148 -6.20 19.23 -2.45
CA LYS A 148 -7.27 19.87 -1.69
C LYS A 148 -8.34 20.29 -2.70
N LYS A 149 -9.60 19.91 -2.45
CA LYS A 149 -10.71 20.58 -3.13
C LYS A 149 -10.60 22.06 -2.81
N GLN A 150 -10.48 22.91 -3.83
CA GLN A 150 -10.80 24.32 -3.66
C GLN A 150 -12.30 24.39 -3.31
N LEU A 151 -12.59 24.99 -2.16
CA LEU A 151 -13.95 25.29 -1.72
C LEU A 151 -14.54 26.40 -2.59
#